data_AF-A0A099YXH7-F1
#
_entry.id   AF-A0A099YXH7-F1
#
_cell.length_a   1.000
_cell.length_b   1.000
_cell.length_c   1.000
_cell.angle_alpha   90.00
_cell.angle_beta   90.00
_cell.angle_gamma   90.00
#
_symmetry.space_group_name_H-M   'P 1'
#
loop_
_entity.id
_entity.type
_entity.pdbx_description
1 polymer ?
#
loop_
_entity_poly.entity_id
_entity_poly.type
_entity_poly.pdbx_seq_one_letter_code
_entity_poly.pdbx_strand_id
1 'polypeptide(L)'
;HQEREAMVALSFLKKQDQEKAEEIEKLKQQLIDLKKQAQEENKKLADQYTQQVKELEEKFQKKVREISQIQLELRLIKEFRRKKADMEKELEDLRERMETSNKKHQEVVVRLEKKFLEEKKRLEKDAEKKVIMMTETAHREAVLQLNSTGREVFKENVRLHDAFSCHLKEAAELQKIKKKLEEDKTLLLQEKETNECLIREKILQINQQKAQIGDLEDKVEKLEMALCHMSREFETETQRTQHQALIQNEASMVEVKKLQQLLEMKDREMNRVKKLARNILDERTEVERFFLDALYHVKQEIIASRKHYREKAQTAYYRKMMEACAGKEEFPKIKTFTSNMNSTNSVYKDLEEAEKCCWGKIQFEKVDISELTWEQKERVLRLLFSKMN
;
A
#
# COMPACT_ATOMS: atom_id res chain seq x y z
N HIS A 1 45.30 62.67 23.41
CA HIS A 1 43.88 62.39 23.14
C HIS A 1 43.72 61.25 22.12
N GLN A 2 44.41 61.30 20.97
CA GLN A 2 44.38 60.24 19.94
C GLN A 2 44.80 58.84 20.43
N GLU A 3 45.76 58.72 21.36
CA GLU A 3 46.19 57.41 21.88
C GLU A 3 45.14 56.73 22.78
N ARG A 4 44.31 57.49 23.50
CA ARG A 4 43.23 56.94 24.34
C ARG A 4 42.07 56.44 23.49
N GLU A 5 41.74 57.15 22.41
CA GLU A 5 40.71 56.73 21.44
C GLU A 5 41.14 55.46 20.68
N ALA A 6 42.43 55.36 20.32
CA ALA A 6 42.99 54.15 19.71
C ALA A 6 42.97 52.94 20.67
N MET A 7 43.27 53.14 21.96
CA MET A 7 43.22 52.07 22.97
C MET A 7 41.78 51.57 23.21
N VAL A 8 40.80 52.48 23.24
CA VAL A 8 39.37 52.12 23.36
C VAL A 8 38.90 51.34 22.14
N ALA A 9 39.25 51.78 20.92
CA ALA A 9 38.93 51.06 19.68
C ALA A 9 39.57 49.66 19.64
N LEU A 10 40.84 49.52 20.05
CA LEU A 10 41.51 48.23 20.15
C LEU A 10 40.85 47.29 21.17
N SER A 11 40.41 47.81 22.32
CA SER A 11 39.72 47.01 23.33
C SER A 11 38.35 46.50 22.86
N PHE A 12 37.62 47.32 22.09
CA PHE A 12 36.33 46.95 21.50
C PHE A 12 36.51 45.87 20.42
N LEU A 13 37.49 46.04 19.52
CA LEU A 13 37.82 45.04 18.50
C LEU A 13 38.27 43.71 19.12
N LYS A 14 39.10 43.75 20.17
CA LYS A 14 39.54 42.54 20.87
C LYS A 14 38.38 41.80 21.56
N LYS A 15 37.42 42.53 22.11
CA LYS A 15 36.20 41.93 22.70
C LYS A 15 35.31 41.31 21.62
N GLN A 16 35.14 41.99 20.48
CA GLN A 16 34.40 41.47 19.34
C GLN A 16 35.06 40.21 18.74
N ASP A 17 36.39 40.17 18.66
CA ASP A 17 37.13 39.00 18.20
C ASP A 17 37.00 37.83 19.18
N GLN A 18 36.97 38.10 20.48
CA GLN A 18 36.76 37.08 21.50
C GLN A 18 35.33 36.50 21.45
N GLU A 19 34.31 37.36 21.30
CA GLU A 19 32.92 36.94 21.13
C GLU A 19 32.75 36.09 19.85
N LYS A 20 33.35 36.52 18.73
CA LYS A 20 33.34 35.73 17.48
C LYS A 20 34.09 34.41 17.62
N ALA A 21 35.21 34.37 18.34
CA ALA A 21 35.95 33.13 18.58
C ALA A 21 35.12 32.15 19.43
N GLU A 22 34.41 32.64 20.45
CA GLU A 22 33.48 31.84 21.26
C GLU A 22 32.29 31.33 20.43
N GLU A 23 31.74 32.15 19.53
CA GLU A 23 30.69 31.72 18.59
C GLU A 23 31.19 30.65 17.61
N ILE A 24 32.39 30.81 17.06
CA ILE A 24 33.02 29.81 16.19
C ILE A 24 33.22 28.49 16.93
N GLU A 25 33.64 28.53 18.19
CA GLU A 25 33.85 27.31 18.98
C GLU A 25 32.53 26.61 19.31
N LYS A 26 31.47 27.36 19.64
CA LYS A 26 30.11 26.83 19.79
C LYS A 26 29.60 26.18 18.50
N LEU A 27 29.79 26.84 17.36
CA LEU A 27 29.38 26.31 16.05
C LEU A 27 30.16 25.04 15.68
N LYS A 28 31.46 24.98 15.97
CA LYS A 28 32.26 23.76 15.78
C LYS A 28 31.76 22.62 16.65
N GLN A 29 31.45 22.88 17.92
CA GLN A 29 30.92 21.87 18.83
C GLN A 29 29.57 21.34 18.33
N GLN A 30 28.65 22.23 17.93
CA GLN A 30 27.38 21.85 17.31
C GLN A 30 27.55 21.01 16.04
N LEU A 31 28.53 21.35 15.19
CA LEU A 31 28.87 20.56 14.00
C LEU A 31 29.35 19.15 14.35
N ILE A 32 30.16 19.01 15.41
CA ILE A 32 30.64 17.71 15.88
C ILE A 32 29.48 16.88 16.43
N ASP A 33 28.61 17.49 17.23
CA ASP A 33 27.48 16.79 17.85
C ASP A 33 26.45 16.36 16.80
N LEU A 34 26.14 17.20 15.81
CA LEU A 34 25.31 16.84 14.66
C LEU A 34 25.91 15.69 13.84
N LYS A 35 27.23 15.69 13.62
CA LYS A 35 27.91 14.59 12.93
C LYS A 35 27.82 13.28 13.70
N LYS A 36 27.99 13.32 15.03
CA LYS A 36 27.84 12.13 15.89
C LYS A 36 26.41 11.61 15.84
N GLN A 37 25.42 12.49 15.97
CA GLN A 37 24.01 12.10 15.90
C GLN A 37 23.67 11.46 14.55
N ALA A 38 24.08 12.07 13.43
CA ALA A 38 23.87 11.50 12.10
C ALA A 38 24.59 10.15 11.92
N GLN A 39 25.77 9.96 12.51
CA GLN A 39 26.46 8.67 12.51
C GLN A 39 25.73 7.60 13.32
N GLU A 40 25.18 7.96 14.49
CA GLU A 40 24.39 7.05 15.32
C GLU A 40 23.07 6.66 14.66
N GLU A 41 22.36 7.63 14.06
CA GLU A 41 21.14 7.38 13.29
C GLU A 41 21.42 6.47 12.08
N ASN A 42 22.49 6.74 11.33
CA ASN A 42 22.89 5.89 10.22
C ASN A 42 23.27 4.47 10.67
N LYS A 43 23.96 4.31 11.81
CA LYS A 43 24.26 2.99 12.38
C LYS A 43 22.99 2.24 12.77
N LYS A 44 22.08 2.90 13.50
CA LYS A 44 20.79 2.31 13.88
C LYS A 44 19.99 1.86 12.66
N LEU A 45 19.95 2.70 11.62
CA LEU A 45 19.26 2.37 10.38
C LEU A 45 19.93 1.20 9.65
N ALA A 46 21.26 1.17 9.58
CA ALA A 46 22.02 0.05 9.00
C ALA A 46 21.78 -1.26 9.77
N ASP A 47 21.75 -1.22 11.09
CA ASP A 47 21.47 -2.39 11.94
C ASP A 47 20.05 -2.91 11.73
N GLN A 48 19.06 -2.01 11.64
CA GLN A 48 17.67 -2.37 11.34
C GLN A 48 17.54 -3.06 9.97
N TYR A 49 18.12 -2.50 8.92
CA TYR A 49 18.08 -3.13 7.60
C TYR A 49 18.85 -4.45 7.57
N THR A 50 19.99 -4.54 8.27
CA THR A 50 20.75 -5.79 8.38
C THR A 50 19.92 -6.88 9.07
N GLN A 51 19.18 -6.53 10.11
CA GLN A 51 18.29 -7.47 10.80
C GLN A 51 17.12 -7.91 9.90
N GLN A 52 16.48 -6.98 9.19
CA GLN A 52 15.41 -7.31 8.24
C GLN A 52 15.89 -8.25 7.12
N VAL A 53 17.09 -8.02 6.59
CA VAL A 53 17.68 -8.89 5.58
C VAL A 53 17.92 -10.29 6.13
N LYS A 54 18.48 -10.43 7.34
CA LYS A 54 18.67 -11.74 7.98
C LYS A 54 17.35 -12.48 8.21
N GLU A 55 16.32 -11.79 8.69
CA GLU A 55 15.00 -12.40 8.88
C GLU A 55 14.38 -12.88 7.56
N LEU A 56 14.54 -12.12 6.48
CA LEU A 56 14.09 -12.51 5.15
C LEU A 56 14.89 -13.69 4.60
N GLU A 57 16.20 -13.73 4.79
CA GLU A 57 17.06 -14.85 4.42
C GLU A 57 16.67 -16.13 5.16
N GLU A 58 16.40 -16.05 6.47
CA GLU A 58 15.94 -17.21 7.25
C GLU A 58 14.58 -17.73 6.77
N LYS A 59 13.63 -16.83 6.49
CA LYS A 59 12.32 -17.19 5.92
C LYS A 59 12.48 -17.84 4.54
N PHE A 60 13.35 -17.29 3.71
CA PHE A 60 13.65 -17.83 2.39
C PHE A 60 14.25 -19.24 2.49
N GLN A 61 15.24 -19.45 3.35
CA GLN A 61 15.85 -20.77 3.56
C GLN A 61 14.83 -21.80 4.10
N LYS A 62 13.91 -21.39 4.99
CA LYS A 62 12.81 -22.26 5.43
C LYS A 62 11.93 -22.68 4.25
N LYS A 63 11.52 -21.73 3.39
CA LYS A 63 10.71 -22.02 2.20
C LYS A 63 11.42 -22.91 1.18
N VAL A 64 12.73 -22.72 0.97
CA VAL A 64 13.54 -23.59 0.11
C VAL A 64 13.56 -25.03 0.63
N ARG A 65 13.68 -25.24 1.96
CA ARG A 65 13.61 -26.57 2.57
C ARG A 65 12.23 -27.22 2.39
N GLU A 66 11.16 -26.48 2.65
CA GLU A 66 9.79 -26.95 2.45
C GLU A 66 9.54 -27.37 0.99
N ILE A 67 9.94 -26.53 0.03
CA ILE A 67 9.81 -26.85 -1.41
C ILE A 67 10.61 -28.11 -1.77
N SER A 68 11.83 -28.25 -1.25
CA SER A 68 12.66 -29.43 -1.51
C SER A 68 12.01 -30.71 -0.99
N GLN A 69 11.36 -30.66 0.17
CA GLN A 69 10.62 -31.78 0.74
C GLN A 69 9.39 -32.14 -0.10
N ILE A 70 8.59 -31.15 -0.50
CA ILE A 70 7.42 -31.35 -1.38
C ILE A 70 7.84 -31.98 -2.71
N GLN A 71 8.96 -31.54 -3.29
CA GLN A 71 9.50 -32.13 -4.53
C GLN A 71 9.94 -33.59 -4.36
N LEU A 72 10.46 -33.97 -3.19
CA LEU A 72 10.78 -35.35 -2.86
C LEU A 72 9.50 -36.20 -2.74
N GLU A 73 8.51 -35.73 -1.98
CA GLU A 73 7.22 -36.41 -1.80
C GLU A 73 6.49 -36.58 -3.14
N LEU A 74 6.51 -35.56 -4.00
CA LEU A 74 5.92 -35.64 -5.34
C LEU A 74 6.59 -36.71 -6.21
N ARG A 75 7.92 -36.88 -6.11
CA ARG A 75 8.63 -37.96 -6.81
C ARG A 75 8.19 -39.32 -6.30
N LEU A 76 8.12 -39.50 -4.98
CA LEU A 76 7.65 -40.75 -4.36
C LEU A 76 6.22 -41.10 -4.76
N ILE A 77 5.31 -40.11 -4.79
CA ILE A 77 3.92 -40.31 -5.23
C ILE A 77 3.86 -40.71 -6.71
N LYS A 78 4.69 -40.10 -7.57
CA LYS A 78 4.75 -40.47 -9.00
C LYS A 78 5.22 -41.91 -9.18
N GLU A 79 6.25 -42.33 -8.44
CA GLU A 79 6.74 -43.72 -8.47
C GLU A 79 5.71 -44.70 -7.93
N PHE A 80 5.04 -44.37 -6.83
CA PHE A 80 3.96 -45.17 -6.28
C PHE A 80 2.82 -45.35 -7.28
N ARG A 81 2.40 -44.27 -7.96
CA ARG A 81 1.34 -44.34 -8.99
C ARG A 81 1.73 -45.23 -10.17
N ARG A 82 2.99 -45.20 -10.61
CA ARG A 82 3.50 -46.09 -11.66
C ARG A 82 3.43 -47.55 -11.21
N LYS A 83 4.02 -47.87 -10.05
CA LYS A 83 4.01 -49.23 -9.48
C LYS A 83 2.59 -49.75 -9.25
N LYS A 84 1.68 -48.90 -8.79
CA LYS A 84 0.27 -49.25 -8.60
C LYS A 84 -0.38 -49.63 -9.93
N ALA A 85 -0.17 -48.85 -10.99
CA ALA A 85 -0.73 -49.14 -12.31
C ALA A 85 -0.16 -50.45 -12.89
N ASP A 86 1.14 -50.70 -12.72
CA ASP A 86 1.78 -51.94 -13.17
C ASP A 86 1.19 -53.16 -12.43
N MET A 87 1.05 -53.07 -11.09
CA MET A 87 0.46 -54.13 -10.27
C MET A 87 -1.03 -54.37 -10.57
N GLU A 88 -1.81 -53.31 -10.81
CA GLU A 88 -3.21 -53.44 -11.23
C GLU A 88 -3.33 -54.14 -12.58
N LYS A 89 -2.44 -53.82 -13.53
CA LYS A 89 -2.39 -54.50 -14.83
C LYS A 89 -2.02 -55.98 -14.69
N GLU A 90 -1.02 -56.31 -13.87
CA GLU A 90 -0.63 -57.71 -13.63
C GLU A 90 -1.76 -58.54 -13.00
N LEU A 91 -2.53 -57.94 -12.08
CA LEU A 91 -3.70 -58.59 -11.49
C LEU A 91 -4.81 -58.83 -12.50
N GLU A 92 -5.06 -57.87 -13.40
CA GLU A 92 -6.06 -58.03 -14.46
C GLU A 92 -5.65 -59.11 -15.46
N ASP A 93 -4.39 -59.10 -15.90
CA ASP A 93 -3.84 -60.13 -16.78
C ASP A 93 -3.91 -61.53 -16.12
N LEU A 94 -3.70 -61.64 -14.80
CA LEU A 94 -3.84 -62.90 -14.06
C LEU A 94 -5.30 -63.36 -14.00
N ARG A 95 -6.25 -62.45 -13.77
CA ARG A 95 -7.68 -62.75 -13.75
C ARG A 95 -8.15 -63.26 -15.11
N GLU A 96 -7.75 -62.59 -16.20
CA GLU A 96 -8.11 -63.01 -17.56
C GLU A 96 -7.53 -64.39 -17.89
N ARG A 97 -6.28 -64.66 -17.50
CA ARG A 97 -5.68 -66.00 -17.64
C ARG A 97 -6.42 -67.06 -16.84
N MET A 98 -6.84 -66.76 -15.63
CA MET A 98 -7.61 -67.68 -14.79
C MET A 98 -8.99 -67.96 -15.40
N GLU A 99 -9.71 -66.93 -15.85
CA GLU A 99 -11.03 -67.07 -16.43
C GLU A 99 -11.00 -67.87 -17.74
N THR A 100 -10.03 -67.58 -18.62
CA THR A 100 -9.84 -68.34 -19.87
C THR A 100 -9.47 -69.80 -19.60
N SER A 101 -8.64 -70.07 -18.60
CA SER A 101 -8.33 -71.45 -18.17
C SER A 101 -9.55 -72.17 -17.63
N ASN A 102 -10.35 -71.52 -16.77
CA ASN A 102 -11.57 -72.09 -16.22
C ASN A 102 -12.62 -72.38 -17.31
N LYS A 103 -12.81 -71.47 -18.28
CA LYS A 103 -13.68 -71.69 -19.44
C LYS A 103 -13.25 -72.92 -20.24
N LYS A 104 -11.95 -73.03 -20.57
CA LYS A 104 -11.40 -74.20 -21.27
C LYS A 104 -11.59 -75.50 -20.47
N HIS A 105 -11.37 -75.46 -19.16
CA HIS A 105 -11.57 -76.63 -18.31
C HIS A 105 -13.05 -77.05 -18.30
N GLN A 106 -13.97 -76.09 -18.14
CA GLN A 106 -15.41 -76.35 -18.17
C GLN A 106 -15.84 -76.97 -19.51
N GLU A 107 -15.34 -76.46 -20.64
CA GLU A 107 -15.63 -77.03 -21.96
C GLU A 107 -15.16 -78.49 -22.09
N VAL A 108 -14.01 -78.83 -21.51
CA VAL A 108 -13.49 -80.20 -21.49
C VAL A 108 -14.37 -81.10 -20.63
N VAL A 109 -14.77 -80.64 -19.44
CA VAL A 109 -15.67 -81.39 -18.53
C VAL A 109 -17.00 -81.68 -19.22
N VAL A 110 -17.67 -80.67 -19.76
CA VAL A 110 -18.95 -80.83 -20.47
C VAL A 110 -18.83 -81.83 -21.62
N ARG A 111 -17.72 -81.79 -22.36
CA ARG A 111 -17.46 -82.72 -23.46
C ARG A 111 -17.30 -84.16 -22.97
N LEU A 112 -16.60 -84.37 -21.86
CA LEU A 112 -16.39 -85.69 -21.27
C LEU A 112 -17.70 -86.24 -20.68
N GLU A 113 -18.46 -85.42 -19.97
CA GLU A 113 -19.77 -85.78 -19.43
C GLU A 113 -20.74 -86.21 -20.53
N LYS A 114 -20.80 -85.45 -21.64
CA LYS A 114 -21.63 -85.81 -22.79
C LYS A 114 -21.27 -87.19 -23.35
N LYS A 115 -19.98 -87.46 -23.58
CA LYS A 115 -19.50 -88.77 -24.06
C LYS A 115 -19.84 -89.89 -23.08
N PHE A 116 -19.67 -89.64 -21.78
CA PHE A 116 -19.98 -90.61 -20.74
C PHE A 116 -21.47 -90.97 -20.70
N LEU A 117 -22.35 -89.96 -20.80
CA LEU A 117 -23.79 -90.16 -20.82
C LEU A 117 -24.26 -90.91 -22.08
N GLU A 118 -23.69 -90.59 -23.23
CA GLU A 118 -23.98 -91.30 -24.49
C GLU A 118 -23.62 -92.79 -24.39
N GLU A 119 -22.43 -93.10 -23.87
CA GLU A 119 -21.96 -94.48 -23.68
C GLU A 119 -22.82 -95.22 -22.66
N LYS A 120 -23.11 -94.58 -21.51
CA LYS A 120 -23.98 -95.14 -20.47
C LYS A 120 -25.36 -95.49 -21.04
N LYS A 121 -25.98 -94.59 -21.80
CA LYS A 121 -27.29 -94.81 -22.42
C LYS A 121 -27.26 -95.95 -23.44
N ARG A 122 -26.16 -96.13 -24.18
CA ARG A 122 -26.00 -97.26 -25.10
C ARG A 122 -26.01 -98.58 -24.32
N LEU A 123 -25.20 -98.67 -23.27
CA LEU A 123 -25.09 -99.87 -22.43
C LEU A 123 -26.42 -100.19 -21.71
N GLU A 124 -27.11 -99.19 -21.18
CA GLU A 124 -28.42 -99.37 -20.55
C GLU A 124 -29.45 -99.94 -21.53
N LYS A 125 -29.53 -99.41 -22.75
CA LYS A 125 -30.45 -99.93 -23.78
C LYS A 125 -30.16 -101.38 -24.16
N ASP A 126 -28.88 -101.75 -24.27
CA ASP A 126 -28.48 -103.11 -24.61
C ASP A 126 -28.83 -104.09 -23.48
N ALA A 127 -28.64 -103.68 -22.22
CA ALA A 127 -29.07 -104.45 -21.06
C ALA A 127 -30.61 -104.59 -20.99
N GLU A 128 -31.34 -103.50 -21.19
CA GLU A 128 -32.81 -103.47 -21.14
C GLU A 128 -33.43 -104.39 -22.20
N LYS A 129 -32.94 -104.34 -23.44
CA LYS A 129 -33.38 -105.27 -24.50
C LYS A 129 -33.20 -106.73 -24.11
N LYS A 130 -32.07 -107.06 -23.48
CA LYS A 130 -31.77 -108.43 -23.06
C LYS A 130 -32.72 -108.90 -21.95
N VAL A 131 -33.03 -108.03 -20.98
CA VAL A 131 -34.01 -108.31 -19.92
C VAL A 131 -35.40 -108.51 -20.52
N ILE A 132 -35.86 -107.60 -21.39
CA ILE A 132 -37.18 -107.68 -22.02
C ILE A 132 -37.34 -109.01 -22.76
N MET A 133 -36.37 -109.39 -23.61
CA MET A 133 -36.43 -110.67 -24.31
C MET A 133 -36.53 -111.87 -23.35
N MET A 134 -35.70 -111.90 -22.30
CA MET A 134 -35.75 -112.99 -21.31
C MET A 134 -37.09 -113.05 -20.58
N THR A 135 -37.65 -111.89 -20.21
CA THR A 135 -38.94 -111.82 -19.53
C THR A 135 -40.10 -112.22 -20.43
N GLU A 136 -40.12 -111.78 -21.69
CA GLU A 136 -41.19 -112.12 -22.62
C GLU A 136 -41.21 -113.62 -22.94
N THR A 137 -40.05 -114.25 -23.11
CA THR A 137 -39.95 -115.70 -23.31
C THR A 137 -40.51 -116.47 -22.11
N ALA A 138 -40.09 -116.11 -20.90
CA ALA A 138 -40.58 -116.73 -19.67
C ALA A 138 -42.09 -116.49 -19.44
N HIS A 139 -42.60 -115.30 -19.77
CA HIS A 139 -44.01 -114.95 -19.57
C HIS A 139 -44.93 -115.67 -20.58
N ARG A 140 -44.51 -115.78 -21.84
CA ARG A 140 -45.25 -116.52 -22.88
C ARG A 140 -45.34 -118.01 -22.55
N GLU A 141 -44.26 -118.60 -22.06
CA GLU A 141 -44.24 -120.02 -21.64
C GLU A 141 -45.13 -120.28 -20.41
N ALA A 142 -45.14 -119.39 -19.43
CA ALA A 142 -45.96 -119.53 -18.22
C ALA A 142 -47.47 -119.38 -18.49
N VAL A 143 -47.88 -118.46 -19.38
CA VAL A 143 -49.30 -118.22 -19.70
C VAL A 143 -49.91 -119.40 -20.46
N LEU A 144 -49.13 -120.12 -21.29
CA LEU A 144 -49.59 -121.29 -22.04
C LEU A 144 -49.92 -122.50 -21.16
N GLN A 145 -49.40 -122.56 -19.92
CA GLN A 145 -49.61 -123.69 -19.00
C GLN A 145 -50.82 -123.52 -18.05
N LEU A 146 -51.57 -122.41 -18.12
CA LEU A 146 -52.63 -122.08 -17.16
C LEU A 146 -54.06 -122.43 -17.66
N ASN A 147 -54.88 -122.97 -16.76
CA ASN A 147 -56.32 -123.26 -16.95
C ASN A 147 -57.19 -121.97 -16.98
N SER A 148 -58.47 -122.04 -17.40
CA SER A 148 -59.35 -120.87 -17.60
C SER A 148 -59.49 -119.96 -16.38
N THR A 149 -59.69 -120.51 -15.19
CA THR A 149 -59.73 -119.75 -13.92
C THR A 149 -58.39 -119.07 -13.62
N GLY A 150 -57.26 -119.72 -13.94
CA GLY A 150 -55.94 -119.12 -13.81
C GLY A 150 -55.73 -117.93 -14.75
N ARG A 151 -56.32 -117.97 -15.95
CA ARG A 151 -56.30 -116.83 -16.89
C ARG A 151 -57.15 -115.64 -16.41
N GLU A 152 -58.24 -115.88 -15.69
CA GLU A 152 -59.05 -114.80 -15.11
C GLU A 152 -58.37 -114.14 -13.91
N VAL A 153 -57.78 -114.94 -13.01
CA VAL A 153 -56.94 -114.43 -11.90
C VAL A 153 -55.73 -113.66 -12.44
N PHE A 154 -55.15 -114.10 -13.56
CA PHE A 154 -54.07 -113.37 -14.23
C PHE A 154 -54.55 -112.01 -14.77
N LYS A 155 -55.70 -111.95 -15.44
CA LYS A 155 -56.28 -110.68 -15.92
C LYS A 155 -56.54 -109.71 -14.77
N GLU A 156 -57.04 -110.19 -13.64
CA GLU A 156 -57.27 -109.35 -12.47
C GLU A 156 -55.96 -108.90 -11.82
N ASN A 157 -54.95 -109.78 -11.73
CA ASN A 157 -53.59 -109.38 -11.31
C ASN A 157 -52.98 -108.31 -12.22
N VAL A 158 -53.18 -108.40 -13.54
CA VAL A 158 -52.72 -107.37 -14.49
C VAL A 158 -53.42 -106.05 -14.20
N ARG A 159 -54.75 -106.03 -13.98
CA ARG A 159 -55.48 -104.81 -13.63
C ARG A 159 -55.02 -104.20 -12.31
N LEU A 160 -54.82 -105.03 -11.28
CA LEU A 160 -54.29 -104.59 -9.99
C LEU A 160 -52.88 -104.04 -10.12
N HIS A 161 -52.03 -104.68 -10.94
CA HIS A 161 -50.69 -104.22 -11.23
C HIS A 161 -50.70 -102.88 -11.98
N ASP A 162 -51.60 -102.69 -12.94
CA ASP A 162 -51.76 -101.42 -13.65
C ASP A 162 -52.22 -100.30 -12.71
N ALA A 163 -53.19 -100.58 -11.83
CA ALA A 163 -53.65 -99.64 -10.81
C ALA A 163 -52.53 -99.29 -9.82
N PHE A 164 -51.77 -100.29 -9.36
CA PHE A 164 -50.61 -100.10 -8.50
C PHE A 164 -49.52 -99.26 -9.18
N SER A 165 -49.25 -99.52 -10.48
CA SER A 165 -48.29 -98.77 -11.29
C SER A 165 -48.71 -97.30 -11.46
N CYS A 166 -50.00 -97.02 -11.62
CA CYS A 166 -50.53 -95.64 -11.61
C CYS A 166 -50.27 -94.94 -10.28
N HIS A 167 -50.61 -95.57 -9.14
CA HIS A 167 -50.35 -94.98 -7.82
C HIS A 167 -48.84 -94.81 -7.53
N LEU A 168 -48.00 -95.71 -8.00
CA LEU A 168 -46.54 -95.57 -7.88
C LEU A 168 -46.02 -94.35 -8.64
N LYS A 169 -46.56 -94.09 -9.85
CA LYS A 169 -46.24 -92.88 -10.62
C LYS A 169 -46.71 -91.62 -9.90
N GLU A 170 -47.92 -91.60 -9.37
CA GLU A 170 -48.44 -90.46 -8.59
C GLU A 170 -47.58 -90.19 -7.35
N ALA A 171 -47.21 -91.23 -6.60
CA ALA A 171 -46.34 -91.11 -5.44
C ALA A 171 -44.94 -90.57 -5.84
N ALA A 172 -44.39 -91.04 -6.96
CA ALA A 172 -43.11 -90.56 -7.47
C ALA A 172 -43.17 -89.08 -7.89
N GLU A 173 -44.24 -88.64 -8.55
CA GLU A 173 -44.44 -87.23 -8.91
C GLU A 173 -44.63 -86.34 -7.67
N LEU A 174 -45.42 -86.78 -6.69
CA LEU A 174 -45.55 -86.08 -5.41
C LEU A 174 -44.20 -85.97 -4.68
N GLN A 175 -43.38 -87.02 -4.72
CA GLN A 175 -42.05 -87.00 -4.13
C GLN A 175 -41.11 -86.02 -4.87
N LYS A 176 -41.20 -85.93 -6.20
CA LYS A 176 -40.46 -84.93 -6.99
C LYS A 176 -40.89 -83.51 -6.65
N ILE A 177 -42.20 -83.26 -6.56
CA ILE A 177 -42.74 -81.94 -6.19
C ILE A 177 -42.30 -81.56 -4.78
N LYS A 178 -42.38 -82.50 -3.82
CA LYS A 178 -41.91 -82.28 -2.45
C LYS A 178 -40.43 -81.88 -2.41
N LYS A 179 -39.56 -82.59 -3.13
CA LYS A 179 -38.13 -82.26 -3.22
C LYS A 179 -37.89 -80.87 -3.80
N LYS A 180 -38.58 -80.51 -4.90
CA LYS A 180 -38.49 -79.16 -5.48
C LYS A 180 -38.93 -78.09 -4.48
N LEU A 181 -40.02 -78.33 -3.76
CA LEU A 181 -40.51 -77.39 -2.74
C LEU A 181 -39.52 -77.23 -1.58
N GLU A 182 -38.83 -78.31 -1.19
CA GLU A 182 -37.76 -78.29 -0.19
C GLU A 182 -36.54 -77.49 -0.69
N GLU A 183 -36.13 -77.70 -1.95
CA GLU A 183 -35.06 -76.93 -2.60
C GLU A 183 -35.41 -75.43 -2.66
N ASP A 184 -36.60 -75.08 -3.15
CA ASP A 184 -37.09 -73.69 -3.22
C ASP A 184 -37.14 -73.04 -1.83
N LYS A 185 -37.59 -73.78 -0.81
CA LYS A 185 -37.59 -73.31 0.58
C LYS A 185 -36.16 -73.01 1.06
N THR A 186 -35.18 -73.84 0.74
CA THR A 186 -33.78 -73.59 1.13
C THR A 186 -33.20 -72.37 0.42
N LEU A 187 -33.51 -72.17 -0.87
CA LEU A 187 -33.07 -71.00 -1.62
C LEU A 187 -33.68 -69.70 -1.07
N LEU A 188 -34.99 -69.70 -0.80
CA LEU A 188 -35.67 -68.55 -0.22
C LEU A 188 -35.15 -68.20 1.18
N LEU A 189 -34.77 -69.21 1.98
CA LEU A 189 -34.14 -68.96 3.28
C LEU A 189 -32.77 -68.29 3.12
N GLN A 190 -31.92 -68.77 2.21
CA GLN A 190 -30.63 -68.15 1.92
C GLN A 190 -30.80 -66.71 1.41
N GLU A 191 -31.73 -66.49 0.47
CA GLU A 191 -32.02 -65.15 -0.05
C GLU A 191 -32.49 -64.22 1.08
N LYS A 192 -33.39 -64.68 1.95
CA LYS A 192 -33.84 -63.92 3.12
C LYS A 192 -32.67 -63.55 4.04
N GLU A 193 -31.80 -64.50 4.36
CA GLU A 193 -30.63 -64.26 5.22
C GLU A 193 -29.65 -63.24 4.60
N THR A 194 -29.38 -63.35 3.30
CA THR A 194 -28.53 -62.38 2.58
C THR A 194 -29.14 -60.99 2.56
N ASN A 195 -30.45 -60.88 2.29
CA ASN A 195 -31.18 -59.61 2.30
C ASN A 195 -31.20 -58.97 3.70
N GLU A 196 -31.41 -59.76 4.76
CA GLU A 196 -31.33 -59.27 6.14
C GLU A 196 -29.93 -58.75 6.48
N CYS A 197 -28.87 -59.44 6.06
CA CYS A 197 -27.49 -58.99 6.26
C CYS A 197 -27.22 -57.66 5.53
N LEU A 198 -27.65 -57.55 4.27
CA LEU A 198 -27.51 -56.32 3.49
C LEU A 198 -28.28 -55.14 4.12
N ILE A 199 -29.50 -55.38 4.60
CA ILE A 199 -30.29 -54.35 5.30
C ILE A 199 -29.55 -53.87 6.56
N ARG A 200 -29.02 -54.79 7.38
CA ARG A 200 -28.25 -54.44 8.59
C ARG A 200 -27.01 -53.62 8.24
N GLU A 201 -26.28 -54.00 7.20
CA GLU A 201 -25.09 -53.26 6.74
C GLU A 201 -25.47 -51.85 6.26
N LYS A 202 -26.56 -51.71 5.50
CA LYS A 202 -27.05 -50.41 5.04
C LYS A 202 -27.50 -49.52 6.19
N ILE A 203 -28.16 -50.08 7.20
CA ILE A 203 -28.53 -49.35 8.42
C ILE A 203 -27.27 -48.83 9.14
N LEU A 204 -26.23 -49.65 9.27
CA LEU A 204 -24.96 -49.24 9.88
C LEU A 204 -24.28 -48.11 9.08
N GLN A 205 -24.24 -48.23 7.75
CA GLN A 205 -23.70 -47.18 6.87
C GLN A 205 -24.47 -45.86 7.02
N ILE A 206 -25.80 -45.91 7.03
CA ILE A 206 -26.65 -44.71 7.22
C ILE A 206 -26.41 -44.08 8.59
N ASN A 207 -26.29 -44.88 9.64
CA ASN A 207 -26.03 -44.35 10.98
C ASN A 207 -24.64 -43.68 11.09
N GLN A 208 -23.62 -44.26 10.46
CA GLN A 208 -22.29 -43.63 10.38
C GLN A 208 -22.34 -42.31 9.60
N GLN A 209 -23.03 -42.28 8.45
CA GLN A 209 -23.20 -41.05 7.67
C GLN A 209 -23.97 -39.98 8.45
N LYS A 210 -25.04 -40.35 9.17
CA LYS A 210 -25.77 -39.42 10.04
C LYS A 210 -24.90 -38.83 11.14
N ALA A 211 -24.05 -39.64 11.77
CA ALA A 211 -23.10 -39.15 12.77
C ALA A 211 -22.10 -38.15 12.16
N GLN A 212 -21.55 -38.47 10.99
CA GLN A 212 -20.63 -37.56 10.27
C GLN A 212 -21.32 -36.25 9.85
N ILE A 213 -22.58 -36.32 9.42
CA ILE A 213 -23.37 -35.12 9.10
C ILE A 213 -23.55 -34.26 10.35
N GLY A 214 -23.92 -34.85 11.49
CA GLY A 214 -24.03 -34.13 12.76
C GLY A 214 -22.72 -33.45 13.19
N ASP A 215 -21.58 -34.15 13.10
CA ASP A 215 -20.27 -33.56 13.41
C ASP A 215 -19.92 -32.38 12.50
N LEU A 216 -20.32 -32.44 11.22
CA LEU A 216 -20.13 -31.36 10.26
C LEU A 216 -21.07 -30.19 10.52
N GLU A 217 -22.33 -30.44 10.85
CA GLU A 217 -23.32 -29.43 11.22
C GLU A 217 -22.86 -28.64 12.46
N ASP A 218 -22.42 -29.34 13.52
CA ASP A 218 -21.85 -28.73 14.73
C ASP A 218 -20.62 -27.85 14.42
N LYS A 219 -19.81 -28.27 13.46
CA LYS A 219 -18.63 -27.50 13.03
C LYS A 219 -19.03 -26.26 12.24
N VAL A 220 -20.01 -26.36 11.37
CA VAL A 220 -20.57 -25.22 10.63
C VAL A 220 -21.16 -24.21 11.61
N GLU A 221 -21.96 -24.65 12.58
CA GLU A 221 -22.55 -23.77 13.60
C GLU A 221 -21.47 -23.02 14.39
N LYS A 222 -20.41 -23.71 14.83
CA LYS A 222 -19.28 -23.06 15.52
C LYS A 222 -18.56 -22.02 14.65
N LEU A 223 -18.38 -22.30 13.36
CA LEU A 223 -17.76 -21.35 12.44
C LEU A 223 -18.67 -20.15 12.16
N GLU A 224 -19.97 -20.36 12.00
CA GLU A 224 -20.96 -19.30 11.82
C GLU A 224 -21.03 -18.39 13.05
N MET A 225 -21.03 -18.96 14.26
CA MET A 225 -20.96 -18.18 15.50
C MET A 225 -19.69 -17.34 15.59
N ALA A 226 -18.52 -17.92 15.27
CA ALA A 226 -17.26 -17.20 15.27
C ALA A 226 -17.24 -16.07 14.24
N LEU A 227 -17.78 -16.31 13.03
CA LEU A 227 -17.86 -15.31 11.97
C LEU A 227 -18.85 -14.19 12.34
N CYS A 228 -19.99 -14.52 12.94
CA CYS A 228 -20.94 -13.54 13.44
C CYS A 228 -20.31 -12.64 14.52
N HIS A 229 -19.56 -13.23 15.45
CA HIS A 229 -18.81 -12.48 16.46
C HIS A 229 -17.79 -11.53 15.83
N MET A 230 -16.95 -12.03 14.93
CA MET A 230 -15.95 -11.22 14.23
C MET A 230 -16.57 -10.08 13.41
N SER A 231 -17.68 -10.33 12.72
CA SER A 231 -18.39 -9.30 11.95
C SER A 231 -18.93 -8.20 12.86
N ARG A 232 -19.52 -8.55 14.01
CA ARG A 232 -19.99 -7.57 15.00
C ARG A 232 -18.84 -6.75 15.57
N GLU A 233 -17.74 -7.39 15.95
CA GLU A 233 -16.56 -6.67 16.44
C GLU A 233 -16.02 -5.69 15.39
N PHE A 234 -15.92 -6.14 14.13
CA PHE A 234 -15.46 -5.30 13.03
C PHE A 234 -16.39 -4.10 12.78
N GLU A 235 -17.70 -4.29 12.80
CA GLU A 235 -18.68 -3.21 12.70
C GLU A 235 -18.52 -2.20 13.84
N THR A 236 -18.39 -2.68 15.09
CA THR A 236 -18.21 -1.79 16.24
C THR A 236 -16.90 -1.01 16.16
N GLU A 237 -15.81 -1.63 15.71
CA GLU A 237 -14.52 -0.97 15.58
C GLU A 237 -14.51 0.06 14.44
N THR A 238 -15.19 -0.27 13.34
CA THR A 238 -15.41 0.66 12.22
C THR A 238 -16.19 1.89 12.70
N GLN A 239 -17.27 1.69 13.46
CA GLN A 239 -18.06 2.79 14.02
C GLN A 239 -17.24 3.65 15.00
N ARG A 240 -16.45 3.03 15.88
CA ARG A 240 -15.54 3.76 16.79
C ARG A 240 -14.52 4.60 16.02
N THR A 241 -13.88 4.01 15.01
CA THR A 241 -12.88 4.69 14.18
C THR A 241 -13.50 5.86 13.43
N GLN A 242 -14.69 5.67 12.85
CA GLN A 242 -15.42 6.74 12.18
C GLN A 242 -15.78 7.87 13.15
N HIS A 243 -16.28 7.54 14.34
CA HIS A 243 -16.62 8.53 15.36
C HIS A 243 -15.38 9.31 15.82
N GLN A 244 -14.26 8.63 16.04
CA GLN A 244 -13.00 9.27 16.42
C GLN A 244 -12.48 10.20 15.31
N ALA A 245 -12.57 9.77 14.05
CA ALA A 245 -12.19 10.61 12.91
C ALA A 245 -13.08 11.86 12.78
N LEU A 246 -14.38 11.75 13.04
CA LEU A 246 -15.29 12.89 13.07
C LEU A 246 -14.89 13.91 14.15
N ILE A 247 -14.63 13.46 15.38
CA ILE A 247 -14.21 14.34 16.48
C ILE A 247 -12.88 15.03 16.15
N GLN A 248 -11.92 14.30 15.60
CA GLN A 248 -10.62 14.87 15.21
C GLN A 248 -10.77 15.91 14.08
N ASN A 249 -11.65 15.65 13.12
CA ASN A 249 -11.92 16.59 12.04
C ASN A 249 -12.64 17.86 12.54
N GLU A 250 -13.58 17.72 13.48
CA GLU A 250 -14.20 18.87 14.12
C GLU A 250 -13.17 19.71 14.90
N ALA A 251 -12.28 19.06 15.65
CA ALA A 251 -11.22 19.73 16.38
C ALA A 251 -10.24 20.47 15.44
N SER A 252 -9.83 19.82 14.35
CA SER A 252 -8.93 20.45 13.35
C SER A 252 -9.62 21.62 12.64
N MET A 253 -10.91 21.53 12.34
CA MET A 253 -11.70 22.62 11.76
C MET A 253 -11.77 23.84 12.68
N VAL A 254 -11.89 23.63 14.00
CA VAL A 254 -11.86 24.74 14.98
C VAL A 254 -10.48 25.40 15.02
N GLU A 255 -9.41 24.61 14.99
CA GLU A 255 -8.04 25.13 14.97
C GLU A 255 -7.76 25.92 13.69
N VAL A 256 -8.18 25.42 12.52
CA VAL A 256 -8.06 26.11 11.24
C VAL A 256 -8.78 27.46 11.27
N LYS A 257 -10.02 27.50 11.80
CA LYS A 257 -10.76 28.77 11.94
C LYS A 257 -10.02 29.77 12.85
N LYS A 258 -9.45 29.31 13.95
CA LYS A 258 -8.66 30.15 14.86
C LYS A 258 -7.41 30.71 14.17
N LEU A 259 -6.70 29.87 13.43
CA LEU A 259 -5.52 30.29 12.67
C LEU A 259 -5.87 31.29 11.56
N GLN A 260 -6.98 31.08 10.84
CA GLN A 260 -7.49 32.03 9.84
C GLN A 260 -7.79 33.41 10.46
N GLN A 261 -8.45 33.44 11.63
CA GLN A 261 -8.72 34.70 12.34
C GLN A 261 -7.42 35.41 12.77
N LEU A 262 -6.44 34.67 13.27
CA LEU A 262 -5.13 35.22 13.63
C LEU A 262 -4.41 35.81 12.41
N LEU A 263 -4.45 35.10 11.27
CA LEU A 263 -3.88 35.57 10.02
C LEU A 263 -4.53 36.89 9.57
N GLU A 264 -5.87 36.96 9.58
CA GLU A 264 -6.59 38.19 9.23
C GLU A 264 -6.21 39.37 10.13
N MET A 265 -6.07 39.15 11.44
CA MET A 265 -5.64 40.21 12.35
C MET A 265 -4.22 40.67 12.03
N LYS A 266 -3.31 39.73 11.72
CA LYS A 266 -1.94 40.06 11.31
C LYS A 266 -1.88 40.79 9.97
N ASP A 267 -2.71 40.44 9.01
CA ASP A 267 -2.81 41.17 7.75
C ASP A 267 -3.33 42.60 7.96
N ARG A 268 -4.30 42.81 8.87
CA ARG A 268 -4.77 44.15 9.25
C ARG A 268 -3.67 44.97 9.91
N GLU A 269 -2.91 44.40 10.84
CA GLU A 269 -1.76 45.05 11.47
C GLU A 269 -0.68 45.39 10.43
N MET A 270 -0.34 44.44 9.57
CA MET A 270 0.61 44.62 8.48
C MET A 270 0.19 45.75 7.53
N ASN A 271 -1.10 45.83 7.19
CA ASN A 271 -1.63 46.90 6.36
C ASN A 271 -1.58 48.27 7.06
N ARG A 272 -1.76 48.34 8.39
CA ARG A 272 -1.56 49.58 9.15
C ARG A 272 -0.10 50.01 9.13
N VAL A 273 0.84 49.08 9.33
CA VAL A 273 2.29 49.35 9.26
C VAL A 273 2.68 49.82 7.85
N LYS A 274 2.19 49.16 6.79
CA LYS A 274 2.43 49.58 5.40
C LYS A 274 1.91 50.99 5.12
N LYS A 275 0.72 51.35 5.62
CA LYS A 275 0.16 52.70 5.50
C LYS A 275 1.03 53.73 6.23
N LEU A 276 1.43 53.43 7.46
CA LEU A 276 2.30 54.34 8.23
C LEU A 276 3.64 54.54 7.55
N ALA A 277 4.28 53.45 7.09
CA ALA A 277 5.53 53.52 6.35
C ALA A 277 5.39 54.36 5.07
N ARG A 278 4.26 54.23 4.36
CA ARG A 278 3.96 55.05 3.18
C ARG A 278 3.80 56.53 3.55
N ASN A 279 3.04 56.85 4.60
CA ASN A 279 2.89 58.22 5.06
C ASN A 279 4.24 58.85 5.44
N ILE A 280 5.11 58.13 6.16
CA ILE A 280 6.46 58.62 6.52
C ILE A 280 7.29 58.88 5.26
N LEU A 281 7.19 58.03 4.24
CA LEU A 281 7.87 58.24 2.96
C LEU A 281 7.31 59.45 2.21
N ASP A 282 5.99 59.64 2.20
CA ASP A 282 5.32 60.77 1.57
C ASP A 282 5.72 62.08 2.28
N GLU A 283 5.67 62.13 3.62
CA GLU A 283 6.14 63.26 4.43
C GLU A 283 7.62 63.56 4.16
N ARG A 284 8.49 62.54 4.17
CA ARG A 284 9.91 62.71 3.82
C ARG A 284 10.07 63.29 2.41
N THR A 285 9.30 62.79 1.45
CA THR A 285 9.33 63.29 0.06
C THR A 285 8.89 64.75 -0.01
N GLU A 286 7.88 65.17 0.77
CA GLU A 286 7.46 66.57 0.86
C GLU A 286 8.55 67.46 1.46
N VAL A 287 9.20 67.01 2.55
CA VAL A 287 10.32 67.76 3.15
C VAL A 287 11.51 67.84 2.18
N GLU A 288 11.81 66.76 1.46
CA GLU A 288 12.85 66.75 0.43
C GLU A 288 12.55 67.76 -0.69
N ARG A 289 11.32 67.79 -1.19
CA ARG A 289 10.88 68.78 -2.19
C ARG A 289 11.01 70.20 -1.66
N PHE A 290 10.55 70.46 -0.44
CA PHE A 290 10.69 71.77 0.20
C PHE A 290 12.15 72.24 0.27
N PHE A 291 13.07 71.36 0.68
CA PHE A 291 14.49 71.72 0.71
C PHE A 291 15.07 71.99 -0.68
N LEU A 292 14.68 71.20 -1.69
CA LEU A 292 15.11 71.43 -3.07
C LEU A 292 14.59 72.77 -3.60
N ASP A 293 13.32 73.10 -3.35
CA ASP A 293 12.70 74.37 -3.75
C ASP A 293 13.33 75.56 -3.00
N ALA A 294 13.57 75.43 -1.69
CA ALA A 294 14.24 76.44 -0.89
C ALA A 294 15.69 76.68 -1.36
N LEU A 295 16.43 75.61 -1.67
CA LEU A 295 17.77 75.71 -2.24
C LEU A 295 17.74 76.36 -3.62
N TYR A 296 16.73 76.06 -4.45
CA TYR A 296 16.54 76.70 -5.73
C TYR A 296 16.27 78.19 -5.58
N HIS A 297 15.35 78.58 -4.68
CA HIS A 297 15.04 79.98 -4.38
C HIS A 297 16.28 80.75 -3.90
N VAL A 298 17.02 80.19 -2.92
CA VAL A 298 18.25 80.82 -2.42
C VAL A 298 19.28 80.99 -3.53
N LYS A 299 19.45 80.02 -4.41
CA LYS A 299 20.34 80.17 -5.59
C LYS A 299 19.90 81.32 -6.49
N GLN A 300 18.60 81.48 -6.76
CA GLN A 300 18.11 82.61 -7.55
C GLN A 300 18.38 83.95 -6.85
N GLU A 301 18.17 84.03 -5.54
CA GLU A 301 18.48 85.22 -4.74
C GLU A 301 19.97 85.54 -4.68
N ILE A 302 20.85 84.54 -4.61
CA ILE A 302 22.30 84.72 -4.73
C ILE A 302 22.64 85.34 -6.09
N ILE A 303 22.09 84.80 -7.18
CA ILE A 303 22.32 85.33 -8.53
C ILE A 303 21.82 86.78 -8.64
N ALA A 304 20.61 87.07 -8.14
CA ALA A 304 20.02 88.40 -8.15
C ALA A 304 20.81 89.40 -7.29
N SER A 305 21.22 89.00 -6.07
CA SER A 305 22.03 89.80 -5.16
C SER A 305 23.40 90.12 -5.76
N ARG A 306 24.08 89.13 -6.36
CA ARG A 306 25.35 89.33 -7.07
C ARG A 306 25.19 90.29 -8.25
N LYS A 307 24.10 90.20 -9.01
CA LYS A 307 23.78 91.12 -10.11
C LYS A 307 23.55 92.54 -9.59
N HIS A 308 22.75 92.72 -8.54
CA HIS A 308 22.46 94.02 -7.94
C HIS A 308 23.71 94.67 -7.33
N TYR A 309 24.54 93.89 -6.63
CA TYR A 309 25.81 94.37 -6.10
C TYR A 309 26.72 94.87 -7.21
N ARG A 310 26.80 94.14 -8.34
CA ARG A 310 27.55 94.56 -9.52
C ARG A 310 27.03 95.89 -10.08
N GLU A 311 25.73 96.04 -10.27
CA GLU A 311 25.09 97.27 -10.78
C GLU A 311 25.29 98.47 -9.83
N LYS A 312 25.11 98.27 -8.51
CA LYS A 312 25.38 99.29 -7.49
C LYS A 312 26.85 99.70 -7.44
N ALA A 313 27.77 98.73 -7.43
CA ALA A 313 29.20 99.00 -7.44
C ALA A 313 29.62 99.76 -8.71
N GLN A 314 29.02 99.43 -9.86
CA GLN A 314 29.22 100.14 -11.12
C GLN A 314 28.72 101.59 -11.05
N THR A 315 27.50 101.78 -10.52
CA THR A 315 26.90 103.11 -10.37
C THR A 315 27.67 103.99 -9.37
N ALA A 316 28.09 103.42 -8.24
CA ALA A 316 28.89 104.12 -7.22
C ALA A 316 30.27 104.50 -7.76
N TYR A 317 30.91 103.61 -8.52
CA TYR A 317 32.18 103.89 -9.19
C TYR A 317 32.04 105.05 -10.20
N TYR A 318 31.05 104.99 -11.09
CA TYR A 318 30.81 106.07 -12.05
C TYR A 318 30.43 107.39 -11.38
N ARG A 319 29.63 107.36 -10.31
CA ARG A 319 29.30 108.56 -9.53
C ARG A 319 30.56 109.23 -8.96
N LYS A 320 31.43 108.45 -8.30
CA LYS A 320 32.72 108.95 -7.79
C LYS A 320 33.63 109.46 -8.90
N MET A 321 33.63 108.80 -10.06
CA MET A 321 34.37 109.25 -11.24
C MET A 321 33.87 110.61 -11.74
N MET A 322 32.55 110.84 -11.75
CA MET A 322 31.94 112.12 -12.13
C MET A 322 32.18 113.23 -11.08
N GLU A 323 32.12 112.90 -9.79
CA GLU A 323 32.39 113.83 -8.69
C GLU A 323 33.87 114.27 -8.64
N ALA A 324 34.80 113.35 -8.95
CA ALA A 324 36.21 113.65 -9.12
C ALA A 324 36.49 114.53 -10.35
N CYS A 325 35.81 114.28 -11.48
CA CYS A 325 35.86 115.18 -12.66
C CYS A 325 35.37 116.61 -12.35
N ALA A 326 34.45 116.76 -11.40
CA ALA A 326 33.94 118.06 -10.95
C ALA A 326 34.84 118.73 -9.89
N GLY A 327 35.99 118.15 -9.56
CA GLY A 327 37.00 118.69 -8.64
C GLY A 327 36.66 118.59 -7.15
N LYS A 328 35.66 117.79 -6.77
CA LYS A 328 35.20 117.66 -5.38
C LYS A 328 35.88 116.53 -4.60
N GLU A 329 36.39 115.49 -5.27
CA GLU A 329 37.09 114.33 -4.68
C GLU A 329 38.25 113.85 -5.58
N GLU A 330 39.09 112.94 -5.08
CA GLU A 330 40.15 112.27 -5.86
C GLU A 330 39.59 111.17 -6.78
N PHE A 331 40.26 110.92 -7.91
CA PHE A 331 39.85 109.88 -8.86
C PHE A 331 39.90 108.48 -8.24
N PRO A 332 38.81 107.68 -8.34
CA PRO A 332 38.79 106.33 -7.79
C PRO A 332 39.73 105.39 -8.57
N LYS A 333 40.34 104.42 -7.87
CA LYS A 333 41.16 103.36 -8.48
C LYS A 333 40.33 102.57 -9.50
N ILE A 334 40.91 102.29 -10.68
CA ILE A 334 40.22 101.57 -11.78
C ILE A 334 39.62 100.26 -11.25
N LYS A 335 38.30 100.12 -11.41
CA LYS A 335 37.54 98.91 -11.03
C LYS A 335 36.99 98.25 -12.28
N THR A 336 37.19 96.94 -12.42
CA THR A 336 36.68 96.18 -13.57
C THR A 336 35.39 95.45 -13.23
N PHE A 337 34.46 95.47 -14.19
CA PHE A 337 33.12 94.85 -14.06
C PHE A 337 32.94 93.64 -14.98
N THR A 338 33.98 93.21 -15.67
CA THR A 338 34.02 92.02 -16.53
C THR A 338 34.81 90.90 -15.83
N SER A 339 34.41 89.66 -16.06
CA SER A 339 35.13 88.49 -15.55
C SER A 339 36.38 88.27 -16.41
N ASN A 340 37.48 88.95 -16.07
CA ASN A 340 38.77 88.77 -16.72
C ASN A 340 39.80 88.38 -15.64
N MET A 341 40.46 87.23 -15.82
CA MET A 341 41.33 86.61 -14.80
C MET A 341 42.54 87.47 -14.44
N ASN A 342 42.98 88.37 -15.33
CA ASN A 342 44.17 89.20 -15.15
C ASN A 342 43.90 90.54 -14.46
N SER A 343 42.68 90.79 -13.96
CA SER A 343 42.34 92.04 -13.29
C SER A 343 42.67 92.01 -11.79
N THR A 344 43.44 92.98 -11.31
CA THR A 344 43.85 93.06 -9.89
C THR A 344 42.75 93.63 -8.98
N ASN A 345 41.80 94.41 -9.52
CA ASN A 345 40.73 95.07 -8.77
C ASN A 345 39.37 94.90 -9.49
N SER A 346 38.71 93.77 -9.25
CA SER A 346 37.47 93.35 -9.92
C SER A 346 36.35 93.11 -8.91
N VAL A 347 35.12 93.49 -9.28
CA VAL A 347 33.92 93.17 -8.47
C VAL A 347 33.76 91.68 -8.24
N TYR A 348 34.22 90.83 -9.15
CA TYR A 348 34.16 89.37 -8.98
C TYR A 348 35.11 88.88 -7.88
N LYS A 349 36.27 89.52 -7.70
CA LYS A 349 37.18 89.21 -6.58
C LYS A 349 36.55 89.61 -5.24
N ASP A 350 35.86 90.75 -5.18
CA ASP A 350 35.12 91.16 -3.98
C ASP A 350 34.02 90.13 -3.62
N LEU A 351 33.30 89.60 -4.63
CA LEU A 351 32.28 88.58 -4.43
C LEU A 351 32.88 87.23 -3.98
N GLU A 352 34.01 86.81 -4.56
CA GLU A 352 34.73 85.59 -4.16
C GLU A 352 35.36 85.70 -2.76
N GLU A 353 35.89 86.87 -2.40
CA GLU A 353 36.41 87.14 -1.05
C GLU A 353 35.28 87.18 -0.02
N ALA A 354 34.13 87.76 -0.34
CA ALA A 354 32.94 87.70 0.50
C ALA A 354 32.44 86.26 0.67
N GLU A 355 32.46 85.46 -0.40
CA GLU A 355 32.14 84.03 -0.35
C GLU A 355 33.14 83.27 0.54
N LYS A 356 34.45 83.59 0.48
CA LYS A 356 35.52 83.00 1.33
C LYS A 356 35.46 83.43 2.80
N CYS A 357 35.12 84.68 3.10
CA CYS A 357 34.97 85.16 4.48
C CYS A 357 33.83 84.45 5.23
N CYS A 358 32.85 83.90 4.51
CA CYS A 358 31.79 83.05 5.07
C CYS A 358 32.27 81.66 5.54
N TRP A 359 33.56 81.31 5.38
CA TRP A 359 34.16 80.02 5.77
C TRP A 359 34.96 80.06 7.07
N GLY A 360 35.19 81.26 7.65
CA GLY A 360 35.84 81.37 8.96
C GLY A 360 35.03 80.62 10.01
N LYS A 361 35.69 79.96 10.98
CA LYS A 361 35.02 79.33 12.12
C LYS A 361 34.30 80.40 12.95
N ILE A 362 33.07 80.74 12.59
CA ILE A 362 32.26 81.63 13.41
C ILE A 362 31.58 80.75 14.47
N GLN A 363 32.04 80.86 15.71
CA GLN A 363 31.33 80.31 16.87
C GLN A 363 30.10 81.18 17.10
N PHE A 364 28.96 80.71 16.63
CA PHE A 364 27.68 81.36 16.89
C PHE A 364 26.94 80.57 17.96
N GLU A 365 26.81 81.15 19.15
CA GLU A 365 26.06 80.55 20.27
C GLU A 365 24.53 80.64 20.04
N LYS A 366 24.08 81.62 19.24
CA LYS A 366 22.72 81.78 18.66
C LYS A 366 22.81 82.75 17.46
N VAL A 367 22.44 82.31 16.25
CA VAL A 367 22.25 83.19 15.08
C VAL A 367 20.84 83.02 14.56
N ASP A 368 20.16 84.13 14.32
CA ASP A 368 18.86 84.12 13.66
C ASP A 368 19.03 83.99 12.14
N ILE A 369 18.13 83.23 11.50
CA ILE A 369 18.17 82.98 10.04
C ILE A 369 18.05 84.29 9.26
N SER A 370 17.36 85.28 9.83
CA SER A 370 17.19 86.63 9.28
C SER A 370 18.52 87.35 9.04
N GLU A 371 19.54 87.07 9.84
CA GLU A 371 20.83 87.78 9.85
C GLU A 371 21.87 87.17 8.89
N LEU A 372 21.56 86.01 8.30
CA LEU A 372 22.47 85.30 7.40
C LEU A 372 22.44 85.86 5.97
N THR A 373 23.61 85.90 5.32
CA THR A 373 23.70 86.14 3.88
C THR A 373 23.08 84.99 3.09
N TRP A 374 22.70 85.24 1.84
CA TRP A 374 22.09 84.20 1.01
C TRP A 374 23.02 83.00 0.78
N GLU A 375 24.33 83.23 0.64
CA GLU A 375 25.35 82.20 0.54
C GLU A 375 25.45 81.33 1.83
N GLN A 376 25.33 81.96 3.01
CA GLN A 376 25.31 81.23 4.28
C GLN A 376 24.02 80.42 4.44
N LYS A 377 22.87 80.97 4.02
CA LYS A 377 21.57 80.28 4.01
C LYS A 377 21.61 79.04 3.11
N GLU A 378 22.21 79.13 1.91
CA GLU A 378 22.35 77.97 1.01
C GLU A 378 23.11 76.83 1.70
N ARG A 379 24.21 77.16 2.39
CA ARG A 379 25.05 76.16 3.06
C ARG A 379 24.37 75.51 4.26
N VAL A 380 23.63 76.29 5.05
CA VAL A 380 22.80 75.76 6.14
C VAL A 380 21.74 74.82 5.57
N LEU A 381 21.03 75.20 4.50
CA LEU A 381 20.02 74.35 3.85
C LEU A 381 20.63 73.05 3.29
N ARG A 382 21.82 73.10 2.67
CA ARG A 382 22.53 71.89 2.22
C ARG A 382 22.93 70.97 3.37
N LEU A 383 23.38 71.54 4.48
CA LEU A 383 23.72 70.77 5.68
C LEU A 383 22.47 70.13 6.31
N LEU A 384 21.37 70.88 6.42
CA LEU A 384 20.10 70.36 6.94
C LEU A 384 19.55 69.25 6.03
N PHE A 385 19.56 69.45 4.72
CA PHE A 385 19.15 68.44 3.75
C PHE A 385 20.02 67.17 3.81
N SER A 386 21.34 67.32 4.02
CA SER A 386 22.25 66.18 4.20
C SER A 386 22.13 65.48 5.56
N LYS A 387 21.61 66.15 6.60
CA LYS A 387 21.36 65.53 7.90
C LYS A 387 20.02 64.79 7.96
N MET A 388 19.06 65.22 7.14
CA MET A 388 17.75 64.57 7.00
C MET A 388 17.83 63.28 6.19
N ASN A 389 18.70 63.25 5.17
CA ASN A 389 18.94 62.08 4.33
C ASN A 389 19.97 61.14 4.93
#